data_AF-A0A9D9BLM1-F1
#
_entry.id   AF-A0A9D9BLM1-F1
#
_cell.length_a   1.000
_cell.length_b   1.000
_cell.length_c   1.000
_cell.angle_alpha   90.00
_cell.angle_beta   90.00
_cell.angle_gamma   90.00
#
_symmetry.space_group_name_H-M   'P 1'
#
loop_
_entity.id
_entity.type
_entity.pdbx_description
1 polymer ?
#
loop_
_entity_poly.entity_id
_entity_poly.type
_entity_poly.pdbx_seq_one_letter_code
_entity_poly.pdbx_strand_id
1 'polypeptide(L)'
;MSGITLSSAVRTNLNALQATSDLMSSVQERLSTGKKVNSALDNPNSFFTAQGLENRANDLSSLLDDMGQSVQTLKAADKGISAISDLVDAAKAKANQALQTSSQEERKQYSSEYNELLSQIEDLAGDAGYGGKNLLGGTGNDVSVTFNEDGSSELSISSVDYTDTSSSTGLALSDLASGASGSTTISIHGASTTTTLSSTNLLTLDSDYSVGDTLTITDSTGTELASLEIEATTTFGDFDDFVNSADGVTGTQTGTNYAIVGEYEVTLDSDASGYTAASTSHATTNG
;
A
#
# COMPACT_ATOMS: atom_id res chain seq x y z
N MET A 1 -40.35 92.34 -17.28
CA MET A 1 -39.50 91.41 -16.49
C MET A 1 -38.05 91.80 -16.73
N SER A 2 -37.52 92.74 -15.95
CA SER A 2 -36.09 93.11 -16.02
C SER A 2 -35.29 91.90 -15.58
N GLY A 3 -34.52 91.29 -16.49
CA GLY A 3 -33.62 90.21 -16.14
C GLY A 3 -32.69 90.70 -15.03
N ILE A 4 -32.66 90.00 -13.90
CA ILE A 4 -31.71 90.27 -12.83
C ILE A 4 -30.33 89.91 -13.40
N THR A 5 -29.66 90.88 -14.01
CA THR A 5 -28.29 90.72 -14.50
C THR A 5 -27.37 90.91 -13.30
N LEU A 6 -26.84 89.82 -12.78
CA LEU A 6 -25.79 89.87 -11.75
C LEU A 6 -24.65 90.80 -12.22
N SER A 7 -24.19 91.70 -11.36
CA SER A 7 -23.06 92.56 -11.69
C SER A 7 -21.83 91.70 -12.05
N SER A 8 -20.96 92.20 -12.93
CA SER A 8 -19.77 91.45 -13.38
C SER A 8 -18.96 90.90 -12.19
N ALA A 9 -18.78 91.72 -11.15
CA ALA A 9 -18.10 91.33 -9.91
C ALA A 9 -18.79 90.17 -9.15
N VAL A 10 -20.13 90.15 -9.11
CA VAL A 10 -20.88 89.07 -8.45
C VAL A 10 -20.80 87.76 -9.24
N ARG A 11 -20.78 87.81 -10.59
CA ARG A 11 -20.54 86.62 -11.44
C ARG A 11 -19.14 86.06 -11.29
N THR A 12 -18.12 86.91 -11.20
CA THR A 12 -16.74 86.48 -10.97
C THR A 12 -16.60 85.78 -9.61
N ASN A 13 -17.20 86.33 -8.56
CA ASN A 13 -17.21 85.69 -7.24
C ASN A 13 -18.01 84.37 -7.24
N LEU A 14 -19.16 84.32 -7.92
CA LEU A 14 -19.94 83.09 -8.05
C LEU A 14 -19.16 81.99 -8.79
N ASN A 15 -18.47 82.34 -9.88
CA ASN A 15 -17.64 81.41 -10.64
C ASN A 15 -16.45 80.90 -9.81
N ALA A 16 -15.79 81.78 -9.05
CA ALA A 16 -14.74 81.39 -8.12
C ALA A 16 -15.23 80.44 -7.01
N LEU A 17 -16.44 80.68 -6.46
CA LEU A 17 -17.06 79.79 -5.48
C LEU A 17 -17.44 78.43 -6.09
N GLN A 18 -17.96 78.42 -7.32
CA GLN A 18 -18.26 77.18 -8.06
C GLN A 18 -16.99 76.37 -8.31
N ALA A 19 -15.94 77.01 -8.84
CA ALA A 19 -14.64 76.36 -9.06
C ALA A 19 -14.03 75.80 -7.76
N THR A 20 -14.21 76.49 -6.63
CA THR A 20 -13.76 76.02 -5.31
C THR A 20 -14.58 74.82 -4.84
N SER A 21 -15.90 74.84 -5.04
CA SER A 21 -16.78 73.73 -4.72
C SER A 21 -16.45 72.47 -5.54
N ASP A 22 -16.19 72.64 -6.83
CA ASP A 22 -15.80 71.54 -7.74
C ASP A 22 -14.44 70.95 -7.34
N LEU A 23 -13.47 71.80 -7.00
CA LEU A 23 -12.17 71.38 -6.49
C LEU A 23 -12.31 70.61 -5.16
N MET A 24 -13.13 71.09 -4.24
CA MET A 24 -13.42 70.40 -2.99
C MET A 24 -14.07 69.03 -3.22
N SER A 25 -15.00 68.92 -4.17
CA SER A 25 -15.63 67.65 -4.53
C SER A 25 -14.61 66.66 -5.09
N SER A 26 -13.72 67.11 -5.97
CA SER A 26 -12.66 66.27 -6.54
C SER A 26 -11.65 65.81 -5.48
N VAL A 27 -11.26 66.68 -4.55
CA VAL A 27 -10.36 66.31 -3.45
C VAL A 27 -11.02 65.30 -2.50
N GLN A 28 -12.30 65.48 -2.18
CA GLN A 28 -13.05 64.52 -1.37
C GLN A 28 -13.15 63.14 -2.03
N GLU A 29 -13.45 63.11 -3.34
CA GLU A 29 -13.48 61.87 -4.12
C GLU A 29 -12.13 61.13 -4.08
N ARG A 30 -11.03 61.87 -4.26
CA ARG A 30 -9.67 61.31 -4.23
C ARG A 30 -9.24 60.86 -2.84
N LEU A 31 -9.71 61.51 -1.78
CA LEU A 31 -9.47 61.08 -0.40
C LEU A 31 -10.29 59.83 -0.05
N SER A 32 -11.53 59.74 -0.54
CA SER A 32 -12.40 58.59 -0.28
C SER A 32 -11.92 57.33 -1.01
N THR A 33 -11.40 57.48 -2.23
CA THR A 33 -10.95 56.35 -3.06
C THR A 33 -9.46 56.07 -2.93
N GLY A 34 -8.68 57.02 -2.41
CA GLY A 34 -7.22 56.97 -2.38
C GLY A 34 -6.57 57.03 -3.77
N LYS A 35 -7.35 57.10 -4.86
CA LYS A 35 -6.87 57.08 -6.25
C LYS A 35 -6.76 58.51 -6.78
N LYS A 36 -5.68 58.81 -7.51
CA LYS A 36 -5.48 60.11 -8.18
C LYS A 36 -6.40 60.28 -9.40
N VAL A 37 -6.74 59.18 -10.07
CA VAL A 37 -7.62 59.09 -11.24
C VAL A 37 -8.66 58.05 -10.88
N ASN A 38 -9.92 58.45 -10.71
CA ASN A 38 -10.98 57.54 -10.27
C ASN A 38 -11.87 57.07 -11.44
N SER A 39 -11.98 57.87 -12.50
CA SER A 39 -12.79 57.52 -13.67
C SER A 39 -12.05 57.75 -14.99
N ALA A 40 -12.58 57.16 -16.07
CA ALA A 40 -12.12 57.44 -17.43
C ALA A 40 -12.30 58.92 -17.84
N LEU A 41 -13.14 59.68 -17.13
CA LEU A 41 -13.31 61.12 -17.35
C LEU A 41 -12.15 61.94 -16.77
N ASP A 42 -11.49 61.45 -15.72
CA ASP A 42 -10.36 62.16 -15.10
C ASP A 42 -9.10 62.06 -15.96
N ASN A 43 -8.78 60.84 -16.42
CA ASN A 43 -7.72 60.58 -17.38
C ASN A 43 -7.91 59.18 -18.01
N PRO A 44 -8.37 59.08 -19.27
CA PRO A 44 -8.67 57.79 -19.87
C PRO A 44 -7.42 56.90 -20.00
N ASN A 45 -6.27 57.47 -20.37
CA ASN A 45 -5.04 56.68 -20.54
C ASN A 45 -4.60 56.05 -19.20
N SER A 46 -4.52 56.85 -18.13
CA SER A 46 -4.15 56.35 -16.80
C SER A 46 -5.20 55.40 -16.22
N PHE A 47 -6.49 55.64 -16.45
CA PHE A 47 -7.55 54.78 -15.94
C PHE A 47 -7.52 53.40 -16.60
N PHE A 48 -7.45 53.33 -17.94
CA PHE A 48 -7.43 52.03 -18.64
C PHE A 48 -6.12 51.26 -18.46
N THR A 49 -4.98 51.95 -18.35
CA THR A 49 -3.72 51.28 -18.00
C THR A 49 -3.76 50.71 -16.58
N ALA A 50 -4.27 51.46 -15.61
CA ALA A 50 -4.46 50.96 -14.25
C ALA A 50 -5.43 49.78 -14.20
N GLN A 51 -6.57 49.85 -14.90
CA GLN A 51 -7.53 48.74 -14.98
C GLN A 51 -6.92 47.48 -15.58
N GLY A 52 -6.11 47.60 -16.64
CA GLY A 52 -5.41 46.45 -17.24
C GLY A 52 -4.40 45.82 -16.29
N LEU A 53 -3.66 46.63 -15.53
CA LEU A 53 -2.74 46.14 -14.50
C LEU A 53 -3.50 45.49 -13.31
N GLU A 54 -4.67 46.01 -12.94
CA GLU A 54 -5.50 45.47 -11.87
C GLU A 54 -6.09 44.10 -12.27
N ASN A 55 -6.56 43.95 -13.51
CA ASN A 55 -6.97 42.65 -14.06
C ASN A 55 -5.79 41.66 -14.04
N ARG A 56 -4.63 42.08 -14.56
CA ARG A 56 -3.42 41.25 -14.56
C ARG A 56 -3.01 40.82 -13.15
N ALA A 57 -3.10 41.72 -12.16
CA ALA A 57 -2.79 41.39 -10.78
C ALA A 57 -3.77 40.34 -10.21
N ASN A 58 -5.06 40.41 -10.56
CA ASN A 58 -6.06 39.41 -10.15
C ASN A 58 -5.81 38.05 -10.82
N ASP A 59 -5.44 38.05 -12.10
CA ASP A 59 -5.08 36.83 -12.83
C ASP A 59 -3.86 36.17 -12.18
N LEU A 60 -2.80 36.95 -11.90
CA LEU A 60 -1.61 36.46 -11.19
C LEU A 60 -1.91 36.00 -9.77
N SER A 61 -2.85 36.63 -9.06
CA SER A 61 -3.27 36.18 -7.73
C SER A 61 -3.94 34.81 -7.80
N SER A 62 -4.79 34.59 -8.80
CA SER A 62 -5.45 33.30 -9.01
C SER A 62 -4.43 32.21 -9.37
N LEU A 63 -3.47 32.56 -10.24
CA LEU A 63 -2.37 31.68 -10.61
C LEU A 63 -1.48 31.30 -9.43
N LEU A 64 -1.19 32.26 -8.54
CA LEU A 64 -0.43 32.03 -7.33
C LEU A 64 -1.16 31.06 -6.39
N ASP A 65 -2.48 31.17 -6.27
CA ASP A 65 -3.29 30.24 -5.49
C ASP A 65 -3.24 28.83 -6.09
N ASP A 66 -3.37 28.69 -7.41
CA ASP A 66 -3.27 27.40 -8.11
C ASP A 66 -1.87 26.76 -7.95
N MET A 67 -0.81 27.56 -8.04
CA MET A 67 0.56 27.13 -7.72
C MET A 67 0.68 26.69 -6.26
N GLY A 68 0.04 27.42 -5.33
CA GLY A 68 -0.02 27.07 -3.92
C GLY A 68 -0.67 25.71 -3.68
N GLN A 69 -1.79 25.42 -4.35
CA GLN A 69 -2.44 24.10 -4.29
C GLN A 69 -1.53 23.00 -4.84
N SER A 70 -0.86 23.26 -5.97
CA SER A 70 0.05 22.32 -6.60
C SER A 70 1.25 21.99 -5.69
N VAL A 71 1.77 22.98 -4.97
CA VAL A 71 2.81 22.78 -3.95
C VAL A 71 2.32 21.88 -2.81
N GLN A 72 1.07 22.01 -2.37
CA GLN A 72 0.53 21.11 -1.34
C GLN A 72 0.37 19.68 -1.85
N THR A 73 -0.05 19.48 -3.09
CA THR A 73 -0.10 18.15 -3.72
C THR A 73 1.29 17.52 -3.81
N LEU A 74 2.29 18.30 -4.24
CA LEU A 74 3.68 17.83 -4.25
C LEU A 74 4.19 17.49 -2.85
N LYS A 75 3.82 18.29 -1.83
CA LYS A 75 4.21 18.04 -0.45
C LYS A 75 3.55 16.79 0.14
N ALA A 76 2.30 16.50 -0.23
CA ALA A 76 1.63 15.26 0.15
C ALA A 76 2.35 14.05 -0.47
N ALA A 77 2.66 14.13 -1.77
CA ALA A 77 3.42 13.11 -2.48
C ALA A 77 4.83 12.91 -1.90
N ASP A 78 5.57 13.97 -1.59
CA ASP A 78 6.92 13.91 -0.99
C ASP A 78 6.92 13.17 0.36
N LYS A 79 5.94 13.47 1.21
CA LYS A 79 5.75 12.75 2.47
C LYS A 79 5.36 11.29 2.26
N GLY A 80 4.45 11.04 1.32
CA GLY A 80 4.04 9.68 0.96
C GLY A 80 5.23 8.85 0.49
N ILE A 81 6.03 9.38 -0.44
CA ILE A 81 7.24 8.71 -0.95
C ILE A 81 8.27 8.48 0.16
N SER A 82 8.47 9.45 1.05
CA SER A 82 9.41 9.28 2.17
C SER A 82 9.00 8.12 3.07
N ALA A 83 7.73 8.04 3.44
CA ALA A 83 7.21 6.95 4.28
C ALA A 83 7.16 5.61 3.53
N ILE A 84 6.84 5.60 2.23
CA ILE A 84 6.95 4.40 1.38
C ILE A 84 8.40 3.91 1.34
N SER A 85 9.39 4.80 1.25
CA SER A 85 10.81 4.43 1.28
C SER A 85 11.17 3.72 2.58
N ASP A 86 10.71 4.21 3.73
CA ASP A 86 10.94 3.58 5.03
C ASP A 86 10.29 2.17 5.10
N LEU A 87 9.08 2.02 4.55
CA LEU A 87 8.40 0.72 4.48
C LEU A 87 9.09 -0.25 3.53
N VAL A 88 9.60 0.23 2.38
CA VAL A 88 10.38 -0.59 1.44
C VAL A 88 11.68 -1.08 2.07
N ASP A 89 12.35 -0.25 2.86
CA ASP A 89 13.55 -0.66 3.61
C ASP A 89 13.22 -1.71 4.68
N ALA A 90 12.08 -1.56 5.37
CA ALA A 90 11.60 -2.58 6.31
C ALA A 90 11.25 -3.90 5.60
N ALA A 91 10.55 -3.84 4.47
CA ALA A 91 10.19 -4.99 3.65
C ALA A 91 11.46 -5.71 3.15
N LYS A 92 12.45 -4.96 2.67
CA LYS A 92 13.76 -5.50 2.28
C LYS A 92 14.46 -6.20 3.45
N ALA A 93 14.38 -5.67 4.66
CA ALA A 93 14.95 -6.34 5.84
C ALA A 93 14.25 -7.69 6.10
N LYS A 94 12.91 -7.72 6.02
CA LYS A 94 12.12 -8.96 6.17
C LYS A 94 12.42 -10.00 5.10
N ALA A 95 12.55 -9.57 3.84
CA ALA A 95 12.95 -10.45 2.76
C ALA A 95 14.35 -11.06 2.98
N ASN A 96 15.31 -10.28 3.51
CA ASN A 96 16.64 -10.79 3.86
C ASN A 96 16.60 -11.76 5.06
N GLN A 97 15.76 -11.50 6.06
CA GLN A 97 15.54 -12.41 7.19
C GLN A 97 14.96 -13.74 6.70
N ALA A 98 13.97 -13.69 5.80
CA ALA A 98 13.40 -14.85 5.13
C ALA A 98 14.47 -15.64 4.34
N LEU A 99 15.44 -14.96 3.70
CA LEU A 99 16.50 -15.62 2.95
C LEU A 99 17.57 -16.27 3.84
N GLN A 100 17.85 -15.69 5.01
CA GLN A 100 18.89 -16.16 5.93
C GLN A 100 18.43 -17.27 6.88
N THR A 101 17.15 -17.32 7.24
CA THR A 101 16.65 -18.38 8.12
C THR A 101 16.71 -19.74 7.42
N SER A 102 16.98 -20.78 8.21
CA SER A 102 16.88 -22.18 7.78
C SER A 102 15.51 -22.77 8.14
N SER A 103 14.80 -22.19 9.11
CA SER A 103 13.44 -22.60 9.49
C SER A 103 12.45 -22.14 8.43
N GLN A 104 11.63 -23.08 7.93
CA GLN A 104 10.59 -22.77 6.95
C GLN A 104 9.40 -22.04 7.61
N GLU A 105 9.13 -22.28 8.90
CA GLU A 105 8.12 -21.55 9.69
C GLU A 105 8.51 -20.06 9.82
N GLU A 106 9.74 -19.77 10.24
CA GLU A 106 10.25 -18.40 10.31
C GLU A 106 10.25 -17.74 8.92
N ARG A 107 10.62 -18.49 7.87
CA ARG A 107 10.57 -18.01 6.49
C ARG A 107 9.15 -17.64 6.06
N LYS A 108 8.16 -18.46 6.43
CA LYS A 108 6.73 -18.21 6.15
C LYS A 108 6.24 -16.98 6.91
N GLN A 109 6.60 -16.83 8.18
CA GLN A 109 6.26 -15.65 8.97
C GLN A 109 6.86 -14.38 8.35
N TYR A 110 8.15 -14.37 8.02
CA TYR A 110 8.81 -13.21 7.39
C TYR A 110 8.25 -12.89 6.00
N SER A 111 7.82 -13.91 5.24
CA SER A 111 7.15 -13.71 3.94
C SER A 111 5.76 -13.08 4.12
N SER A 112 5.01 -13.50 5.13
CA SER A 112 3.72 -12.88 5.47
C SER A 112 3.88 -11.44 5.94
N GLU A 113 4.87 -11.16 6.80
CA GLU A 113 5.17 -9.81 7.26
C GLU A 113 5.65 -8.92 6.10
N TYR A 114 6.35 -9.48 5.11
CA TYR A 114 6.74 -8.76 3.90
C TYR A 114 5.51 -8.37 3.06
N ASN A 115 4.61 -9.31 2.77
CA ASN A 115 3.39 -9.02 1.99
C ASN A 115 2.49 -8.02 2.71
N GLU A 116 2.40 -8.08 4.04
CA GLU A 116 1.68 -7.09 4.85
C GLU A 116 2.29 -5.69 4.71
N LEU A 117 3.62 -5.58 4.69
CA LEU A 117 4.31 -4.30 4.44
C LEU A 117 4.06 -3.78 3.01
N LEU A 118 3.96 -4.67 2.01
CA LEU A 118 3.55 -4.27 0.66
C LEU A 118 2.12 -3.71 0.65
N SER A 119 1.17 -4.37 1.31
CA SER A 119 -0.20 -3.85 1.45
C SER A 119 -0.23 -2.48 2.14
N GLN A 120 0.58 -2.27 3.18
CA GLN A 120 0.69 -0.96 3.84
C GLN A 120 1.26 0.12 2.93
N ILE A 121 2.19 -0.23 2.03
CA ILE A 121 2.70 0.69 1.00
C ILE A 121 1.58 1.09 0.05
N GLU A 122 0.75 0.15 -0.39
CA GLU A 122 -0.37 0.39 -1.29
C GLU A 122 -1.43 1.31 -0.66
N ASP A 123 -1.80 1.03 0.60
CA ASP A 123 -2.73 1.86 1.36
C ASP A 123 -2.19 3.28 1.55
N LEU A 124 -0.92 3.40 1.95
CA LEU A 124 -0.27 4.70 2.14
C LEU A 124 -0.16 5.48 0.83
N ALA A 125 0.15 4.81 -0.28
CA ALA A 125 0.16 5.41 -1.60
C ALA A 125 -1.23 5.91 -1.98
N GLY A 126 -2.30 5.16 -1.67
CA GLY A 126 -3.69 5.56 -1.88
C GLY A 126 -4.10 6.81 -1.08
N ASP A 127 -3.60 6.94 0.15
CA ASP A 127 -3.91 8.03 1.07
C ASP A 127 -3.10 9.32 0.84
N ALA A 128 -2.00 9.27 0.10
CA ALA A 128 -1.09 10.41 -0.14
C ALA A 128 -1.63 11.49 -1.11
N GLY A 129 -2.94 11.70 -1.14
CA GLY A 129 -3.61 12.68 -1.98
C GLY A 129 -3.80 14.06 -1.34
N TYR A 130 -3.94 15.08 -2.18
CA TYR A 130 -4.34 16.43 -1.76
C TYR A 130 -5.30 17.04 -2.78
N GLY A 131 -6.38 17.67 -2.30
CA GLY A 131 -7.31 18.39 -3.16
C GLY A 131 -7.96 17.54 -4.27
N GLY A 132 -8.05 16.22 -4.08
CA GLY A 132 -8.56 15.28 -5.08
C GLY A 132 -7.56 14.83 -6.14
N LYS A 133 -6.27 15.17 -5.99
CA LYS A 133 -5.17 14.67 -6.84
C LYS A 133 -4.20 13.85 -5.99
N ASN A 134 -3.81 12.68 -6.48
CA ASN A 134 -2.83 11.81 -5.84
C ASN A 134 -1.72 11.40 -6.82
N LEU A 135 -0.55 12.03 -6.70
CA LEU A 135 0.59 11.76 -7.60
C LEU A 135 1.16 10.34 -7.45
N LEU A 136 0.79 9.60 -6.41
CA LEU A 136 1.19 8.22 -6.15
C LEU A 136 0.12 7.19 -6.57
N GLY A 137 -1.07 7.65 -6.97
CA GLY A 137 -2.19 6.81 -7.38
C GLY A 137 -2.25 6.52 -8.89
N GLY A 138 -1.17 6.83 -9.63
CA GLY A 138 -1.09 6.56 -11.07
C GLY A 138 -2.07 7.37 -11.94
N THR A 139 -2.47 6.75 -13.06
CA THR A 139 -3.11 7.39 -14.22
C THR A 139 -4.26 8.33 -13.86
N GLY A 140 -4.24 9.55 -14.42
CA GLY A 140 -5.31 10.55 -14.27
C GLY A 140 -5.09 11.53 -13.10
N ASN A 141 -4.04 11.32 -12.33
CA ASN A 141 -3.67 12.20 -11.22
C ASN A 141 -2.60 13.23 -11.56
N ASP A 142 -2.22 13.33 -12.83
CA ASP A 142 -1.24 14.32 -13.29
C ASP A 142 -1.67 15.74 -12.91
N VAL A 143 -0.68 16.56 -12.57
CA VAL A 143 -0.86 17.96 -12.19
C VAL A 143 -0.13 18.81 -13.20
N SER A 144 -0.85 19.71 -13.87
CA SER A 144 -0.23 20.75 -14.70
C SER A 144 -0.30 22.07 -13.95
N VAL A 145 0.84 22.74 -13.85
CA VAL A 145 1.00 24.03 -13.18
C VAL A 145 1.39 25.06 -14.22
N THR A 146 0.55 26.07 -14.39
CA THR A 146 0.85 27.22 -15.25
C THR A 146 1.49 28.34 -14.43
N PHE A 147 2.47 29.05 -14.99
CA PHE A 147 3.24 30.10 -14.30
C PHE A 147 3.04 31.51 -14.88
N ASN A 148 2.32 31.64 -16.00
CA ASN A 148 1.98 32.91 -16.61
C ASN A 148 0.54 32.97 -17.13
N GLU A 149 0.07 34.20 -17.34
CA GLU A 149 -1.32 34.49 -17.72
C GLU A 149 -1.68 34.04 -19.15
N ASP A 150 -0.67 33.87 -20.01
CA ASP A 150 -0.86 33.43 -21.39
C ASP A 150 -0.75 31.90 -21.58
N GLY A 151 -0.46 31.16 -20.51
CA GLY A 151 -0.36 29.70 -20.53
C GLY A 151 0.89 29.14 -21.22
N SER A 152 1.82 29.99 -21.67
CA SER A 152 3.01 29.55 -22.41
C SER A 152 4.11 28.96 -21.50
N SER A 153 4.04 29.20 -20.19
CA SER A 153 4.94 28.63 -19.20
C SER A 153 4.16 27.67 -18.32
N GLU A 154 4.43 26.38 -18.49
CA GLU A 154 3.80 25.30 -17.73
C GLU A 154 4.82 24.27 -17.26
N LEU A 155 4.50 23.59 -16.17
CA LEU A 155 5.17 22.37 -15.71
C LEU A 155 4.12 21.28 -15.54
N SER A 156 4.26 20.21 -16.32
CA SER A 156 3.50 18.98 -16.14
C SER A 156 4.24 18.05 -15.20
N ILE A 157 3.63 17.69 -14.08
CA ILE A 157 4.09 16.64 -13.17
C ILE A 157 3.26 15.39 -13.43
N SER A 158 3.93 14.35 -13.92
CA SER A 158 3.34 13.04 -14.12
C SER A 158 3.24 12.29 -12.79
N SER A 159 2.11 11.62 -12.62
CA SER A 159 1.85 10.65 -11.56
C SER A 159 2.62 9.35 -11.81
N VAL A 160 2.97 8.67 -10.72
CA VAL A 160 3.51 7.31 -10.72
C VAL A 160 2.57 6.46 -9.88
N ASP A 161 2.38 5.20 -10.27
CA ASP A 161 1.49 4.30 -9.53
C ASP A 161 2.28 3.50 -8.49
N TYR A 162 1.99 3.72 -7.22
CA TYR A 162 2.49 2.94 -6.09
C TYR A 162 1.35 2.23 -5.33
N THR A 163 0.10 2.33 -5.82
CA THR A 163 -1.05 1.62 -5.24
C THR A 163 -1.13 0.15 -5.64
N ASP A 164 -0.30 -0.24 -6.61
CA ASP A 164 -0.03 -1.63 -6.96
C ASP A 164 1.50 -1.83 -6.88
N THR A 165 1.94 -2.52 -5.83
CA THR A 165 3.36 -2.78 -5.60
C THR A 165 3.96 -3.70 -6.66
N SER A 166 3.14 -4.55 -7.29
CA SER A 166 3.56 -5.53 -8.30
C SER A 166 3.75 -4.93 -9.69
N SER A 167 3.19 -3.74 -9.94
CA SER A 167 3.24 -3.08 -11.24
C SER A 167 4.66 -2.71 -11.67
N SER A 168 4.99 -3.01 -12.93
CA SER A 168 6.31 -2.69 -13.53
C SER A 168 6.57 -1.19 -13.69
N THR A 169 5.53 -0.36 -13.62
CA THR A 169 5.64 1.11 -13.67
C THR A 169 5.81 1.74 -12.28
N GLY A 170 5.63 0.93 -11.22
CA GLY A 170 5.77 1.33 -9.82
C GLY A 170 7.02 0.73 -9.17
N LEU A 171 6.83 0.01 -8.06
CA LEU A 171 7.93 -0.59 -7.29
C LEU A 171 8.40 -1.95 -7.85
N ALA A 172 7.57 -2.63 -8.65
CA ALA A 172 7.83 -3.97 -9.19
C ALA A 172 8.23 -5.00 -8.10
N LEU A 173 7.61 -4.90 -6.94
CA LEU A 173 7.74 -5.82 -5.82
C LEU A 173 6.57 -6.81 -5.86
N SER A 174 6.86 -8.08 -6.09
CA SER A 174 5.87 -9.15 -6.05
C SER A 174 5.79 -9.75 -4.65
N ASP A 175 4.60 -10.20 -4.26
CA ASP A 175 4.41 -11.01 -3.05
C ASP A 175 5.37 -12.21 -3.00
N LEU A 176 5.84 -12.50 -1.79
CA LEU A 176 6.55 -13.73 -1.51
C LEU A 176 5.55 -14.87 -1.34
N ALA A 177 5.82 -16.01 -2.00
CA ALA A 177 5.04 -17.22 -1.81
C ALA A 177 5.19 -17.73 -0.37
N SER A 178 4.10 -17.71 0.40
CA SER A 178 4.03 -18.43 1.67
C SER A 178 4.05 -19.93 1.38
N GLY A 179 5.02 -20.67 1.91
CA GLY A 179 5.14 -22.12 1.71
C GLY A 179 3.81 -22.85 1.94
N ALA A 180 3.48 -23.79 1.04
CA ALA A 180 2.22 -24.53 1.05
C ALA A 180 2.22 -25.63 2.12
N SER A 181 1.09 -25.78 2.83
CA SER A 181 0.91 -26.87 3.80
C SER A 181 0.42 -28.15 3.13
N GLY A 182 1.07 -29.28 3.45
CA GLY A 182 0.81 -30.58 2.85
C GLY A 182 0.14 -31.53 3.84
N SER A 183 -1.04 -32.03 3.48
CA SER A 183 -1.79 -32.98 4.30
C SER A 183 -1.77 -34.37 3.65
N THR A 184 -1.32 -35.40 4.39
CA THR A 184 -1.44 -36.81 4.00
C THR A 184 -2.32 -37.52 5.00
N THR A 185 -3.09 -38.50 4.54
CA THR A 185 -3.79 -39.41 5.43
C THR A 185 -3.20 -40.80 5.25
N ILE A 186 -2.71 -41.39 6.34
CA ILE A 186 -2.22 -42.77 6.38
C ILE A 186 -3.29 -43.63 7.04
N SER A 187 -3.80 -44.60 6.30
CA SER A 187 -4.65 -45.62 6.90
C SER A 187 -3.75 -46.72 7.49
N ILE A 188 -3.49 -46.66 8.79
CA ILE A 188 -2.80 -47.71 9.53
C ILE A 188 -3.83 -48.77 9.93
N HIS A 189 -3.69 -50.01 9.44
CA HIS A 189 -4.64 -51.07 9.73
C HIS A 189 -4.14 -51.89 10.92
N GLY A 190 -4.56 -51.50 12.14
CA GLY A 190 -4.32 -52.33 13.33
C GLY A 190 -4.73 -53.79 13.06
N ALA A 191 -3.83 -54.74 13.33
CA ALA A 191 -4.03 -56.14 12.98
C ALA A 191 -5.41 -56.66 13.29
N SER A 192 -5.99 -57.35 12.31
CA SER A 192 -7.12 -58.25 12.50
C SER A 192 -8.39 -57.56 13.02
N THR A 193 -9.24 -57.09 12.10
CA THR A 193 -10.71 -57.01 12.26
C THR A 193 -11.26 -56.22 13.47
N THR A 194 -10.44 -55.48 14.20
CA THR A 194 -10.86 -54.73 15.39
C THR A 194 -11.04 -53.25 15.07
N THR A 195 -12.21 -52.74 15.42
CA THR A 195 -12.77 -51.44 15.00
C THR A 195 -12.12 -50.20 15.64
N THR A 196 -11.00 -50.32 16.35
CA THR A 196 -10.38 -49.17 17.06
C THR A 196 -8.88 -49.35 17.24
N LEU A 197 -8.08 -48.43 16.70
CA LEU A 197 -6.64 -48.27 17.00
C LEU A 197 -6.49 -47.77 18.45
N SER A 198 -5.61 -48.38 19.25
CA SER A 198 -5.23 -47.92 20.60
C SER A 198 -3.72 -47.78 20.70
N SER A 199 -3.25 -46.87 21.56
CA SER A 199 -1.82 -46.59 21.76
C SER A 199 -0.99 -47.79 22.22
N THR A 200 -1.62 -48.85 22.72
CA THR A 200 -0.92 -50.08 23.16
C THR A 200 -0.88 -51.19 22.12
N ASN A 201 -1.55 -51.02 20.97
CA ASN A 201 -1.47 -51.98 19.89
C ASN A 201 -0.05 -52.00 19.31
N LEU A 202 0.52 -53.19 19.11
CA LEU A 202 1.80 -53.34 18.44
C LEU A 202 1.69 -52.99 16.96
N LEU A 203 2.72 -52.36 16.40
CA LEU A 203 2.75 -51.95 14.99
C LEU A 203 2.98 -53.14 14.06
N THR A 204 3.81 -54.09 14.50
CA THR A 204 4.13 -55.39 13.83
C THR A 204 2.94 -56.34 13.68
N LEU A 205 1.79 -55.92 14.20
CA LEU A 205 0.55 -56.64 14.12
C LEU A 205 -0.07 -56.40 12.71
N ASP A 206 0.14 -55.23 12.13
CA ASP A 206 -0.15 -54.96 10.71
C ASP A 206 0.88 -55.69 9.82
N SER A 207 0.43 -56.29 8.72
CA SER A 207 1.31 -57.02 7.80
C SER A 207 2.25 -56.10 7.02
N ASP A 208 1.97 -54.80 7.01
CA ASP A 208 2.79 -53.81 6.31
C ASP A 208 4.03 -53.39 7.12
N TYR A 209 4.14 -53.81 8.40
CA TYR A 209 5.26 -53.47 9.29
C TYR A 209 5.89 -54.72 9.91
N SER A 210 7.22 -54.81 9.87
CA SER A 210 8.03 -55.91 10.43
C SER A 210 9.10 -55.40 11.41
N VAL A 211 9.56 -56.29 12.30
CA VAL A 211 10.67 -55.97 13.20
C VAL A 211 11.95 -55.74 12.40
N GLY A 212 12.60 -54.61 12.62
CA GLY A 212 13.80 -54.17 11.93
C GLY A 212 13.54 -53.24 10.75
N ASP A 213 12.28 -52.92 10.45
CA ASP A 213 11.94 -51.87 9.47
C ASP A 213 12.17 -50.49 10.10
N THR A 214 12.65 -49.53 9.31
CA THR A 214 12.82 -48.13 9.69
C THR A 214 11.78 -47.29 8.98
N LEU A 215 10.97 -46.57 9.75
CA LEU A 215 10.06 -45.52 9.25
C LEU A 215 10.80 -44.19 9.24
N THR A 216 10.71 -43.45 8.15
CA THR A 216 11.33 -42.14 7.99
C THR A 216 10.33 -41.11 7.53
N ILE A 217 10.34 -39.95 8.19
CA ILE A 217 9.58 -38.77 7.76
C ILE A 217 10.57 -37.85 7.05
N THR A 218 10.31 -37.56 5.79
CA THR A 218 11.13 -36.64 4.99
C THR A 218 10.32 -35.44 4.51
N ASP A 219 10.97 -34.28 4.42
CA ASP A 219 10.38 -33.08 3.80
C ASP A 219 10.41 -33.14 2.26
N SER A 220 9.83 -32.11 1.61
CA SER A 220 9.84 -31.91 0.15
C SER A 220 11.23 -31.85 -0.49
N THR A 221 12.29 -31.64 0.30
CA THR A 221 13.68 -31.56 -0.15
C THR A 221 14.42 -32.90 0.02
N GLY A 222 13.77 -33.89 0.65
CA GLY A 222 14.35 -35.19 0.98
C GLY A 222 15.17 -35.19 2.27
N THR A 223 15.06 -34.15 3.11
CA THR A 223 15.73 -34.09 4.42
C THR A 223 14.96 -34.96 5.42
N GLU A 224 15.67 -35.80 6.17
CA GLU A 224 15.09 -36.60 7.26
C GLU A 224 14.75 -35.72 8.46
N LEU A 225 13.49 -35.76 8.86
CA LEU A 225 12.94 -34.99 9.99
C LEU A 225 12.87 -35.84 11.26
N ALA A 226 12.52 -37.10 11.09
CA ALA A 226 12.50 -38.10 12.15
C ALA A 226 12.64 -39.49 11.55
N SER A 227 13.19 -40.42 12.33
CA SER A 227 13.23 -41.84 12.02
C SER A 227 12.84 -42.68 13.23
N LEU A 228 12.18 -43.82 12.99
CA LEU A 228 11.76 -44.78 14.00
C LEU A 228 12.05 -46.20 13.52
N GLU A 229 12.87 -46.95 14.27
CA GLU A 229 13.07 -48.38 14.06
C GLU A 229 11.95 -49.18 14.74
N ILE A 230 11.36 -50.12 14.02
CA ILE A 230 10.30 -50.98 14.53
C ILE A 230 10.91 -52.15 15.29
N GLU A 231 10.72 -52.17 16.60
CA GLU A 231 11.04 -53.29 17.48
C GLU A 231 9.82 -54.19 17.71
N ALA A 232 10.04 -55.37 18.28
CA ALA A 232 8.96 -56.30 18.66
C ALA A 232 7.97 -55.70 19.69
N THR A 233 8.38 -54.64 20.39
CA THR A 233 7.57 -53.91 21.38
C THR A 233 7.03 -52.58 20.88
N THR A 234 7.38 -52.13 19.67
CA THR A 234 6.93 -50.84 19.14
C THR A 234 5.41 -50.83 18.99
N THR A 235 4.79 -49.87 19.67
CA THR A 235 3.34 -49.66 19.70
C THR A 235 2.91 -48.51 18.81
N PHE A 236 1.60 -48.41 18.58
CA PHE A 236 1.00 -47.24 17.94
C PHE A 236 1.22 -45.95 18.74
N GLY A 237 1.34 -46.02 20.07
CA GLY A 237 1.71 -44.86 20.88
C GLY A 237 3.11 -44.36 20.57
N ASP A 238 4.06 -45.28 20.38
CA ASP A 238 5.43 -44.92 19.97
C ASP A 238 5.46 -44.33 18.56
N PHE A 239 4.59 -44.80 17.66
CA PHE A 239 4.40 -44.23 16.33
C PHE A 239 3.76 -42.83 16.38
N ASP A 240 2.76 -42.60 17.25
CA ASP A 240 2.14 -41.29 17.45
C ASP A 240 3.15 -40.27 17.98
N ASP A 241 3.93 -40.67 18.98
CA ASP A 241 5.02 -39.87 19.54
C ASP A 241 6.10 -39.58 18.48
N PHE A 242 6.47 -40.56 17.66
CA PHE A 242 7.39 -40.38 16.53
C PHE A 242 6.90 -39.31 15.56
N VAL A 243 5.65 -39.39 15.10
CA VAL A 243 5.09 -38.43 14.14
C VAL A 243 4.99 -37.03 14.78
N ASN A 244 4.54 -36.93 16.03
CA ASN A 244 4.40 -35.66 16.73
C ASN A 244 5.74 -35.09 17.23
N SER A 245 6.82 -35.87 17.20
CA SER A 245 8.18 -35.39 17.49
C SER A 245 8.88 -34.76 16.28
N ALA A 246 8.40 -35.04 15.06
CA ALA A 246 8.92 -34.44 13.84
C ALA A 246 8.53 -32.96 13.75
N ASP A 247 9.51 -32.09 13.50
CA ASP A 247 9.32 -30.63 13.50
C ASP A 247 8.28 -30.19 12.46
N GLY A 248 7.25 -29.45 12.84
CA GLY A 248 6.19 -29.00 11.90
C GLY A 248 5.29 -30.11 11.34
N VAL A 249 5.26 -31.28 11.97
CA VAL A 249 4.36 -32.39 11.63
C VAL A 249 3.42 -32.66 12.80
N THR A 250 2.14 -32.88 12.49
CA THR A 250 1.14 -33.25 13.48
C THR A 250 0.41 -34.51 13.05
N GLY A 251 0.34 -35.46 13.97
CA GLY A 251 -0.42 -36.68 13.83
C GLY A 251 -1.79 -36.54 14.48
N THR A 252 -2.85 -37.03 13.83
CA THR A 252 -4.18 -37.08 14.43
C THR A 252 -4.89 -38.37 14.07
N GLN A 253 -5.20 -39.16 15.09
CA GLN A 253 -6.00 -40.37 14.94
C GLN A 253 -7.50 -40.02 14.83
N THR A 254 -8.17 -40.53 13.80
CA THR A 254 -9.64 -40.51 13.69
C THR A 254 -10.15 -41.93 13.42
N GLY A 255 -10.60 -42.61 14.47
CA GLY A 255 -11.08 -44.00 14.38
C GLY A 255 -9.94 -44.97 14.03
N THR A 256 -10.01 -45.58 12.85
CA THR A 256 -8.98 -46.49 12.30
C THR A 256 -8.01 -45.79 11.34
N ASN A 257 -8.13 -44.48 11.12
CA ASN A 257 -7.23 -43.72 10.26
C ASN A 257 -6.31 -42.85 11.10
N TYR A 258 -5.10 -42.60 10.60
CA TYR A 258 -4.13 -41.69 11.17
C TYR A 258 -3.73 -40.63 10.15
N ALA A 259 -4.17 -39.40 10.36
CA ALA A 259 -3.80 -38.29 9.51
C ALA A 259 -2.43 -37.76 9.93
N ILE A 260 -1.52 -37.59 8.97
CA ILE A 260 -0.27 -36.87 9.17
C ILE A 260 -0.39 -35.54 8.42
N VAL A 261 -0.57 -34.48 9.18
CA VAL A 261 -0.67 -33.13 8.64
C VAL A 261 0.66 -32.45 8.86
N GLY A 262 1.39 -32.26 7.77
CA GLY A 262 2.58 -31.41 7.77
C GLY A 262 2.19 -29.96 7.51
N GLU A 263 2.92 -29.03 8.13
CA GLU A 263 2.89 -27.64 7.68
C GLU A 263 3.47 -27.46 6.27
N TYR A 264 4.06 -28.52 5.70
CA TYR A 264 4.69 -28.64 4.39
C TYR A 264 4.43 -30.04 3.77
N GLU A 265 4.94 -30.25 2.54
CA GLU A 265 4.90 -31.57 1.88
C GLU A 265 5.82 -32.55 2.62
N VAL A 266 5.23 -33.61 3.16
CA VAL A 266 5.88 -34.61 4.02
C VAL A 266 5.62 -35.98 3.41
N THR A 267 6.65 -36.78 3.30
CA THR A 267 6.53 -38.19 2.94
C THR A 267 6.87 -39.04 4.15
N LEU A 268 5.98 -39.97 4.50
CA LEU A 268 6.34 -41.08 5.36
C LEU A 268 6.75 -42.25 4.46
N ASP A 269 7.98 -42.71 4.64
CA ASP A 269 8.52 -43.85 3.91
C ASP A 269 9.00 -44.95 4.88
N SER A 270 9.21 -46.15 4.35
CA SER A 270 9.78 -47.28 5.07
C SER A 270 10.82 -47.98 4.21
N ASP A 271 11.90 -48.47 4.83
CA ASP A 271 12.91 -49.31 4.17
C ASP A 271 12.43 -50.75 3.87
N ALA A 272 11.21 -51.11 4.28
CA ALA A 272 10.64 -52.43 4.09
C ALA A 272 10.33 -52.72 2.60
N SER A 273 10.82 -53.86 2.10
CA SER A 273 10.71 -54.29 0.69
C SER A 273 9.28 -54.57 0.16
N GLY A 274 8.24 -54.32 0.96
CA GLY A 274 6.83 -54.51 0.62
C GLY A 274 5.89 -53.40 1.10
N TYR A 275 6.41 -52.29 1.63
CA TYR A 275 5.60 -51.18 2.11
C TYR A 275 4.89 -50.48 0.95
N THR A 276 3.57 -50.65 0.83
CA THR A 276 2.76 -50.00 -0.22
C THR A 276 2.09 -48.70 0.22
N ALA A 277 2.36 -48.24 1.45
CA ALA A 277 1.81 -47.01 2.00
C ALA A 277 2.83 -45.86 1.99
N ALA A 278 3.57 -45.69 0.89
CA ALA A 278 4.25 -44.42 0.61
C ALA A 278 3.17 -43.34 0.45
N SER A 279 2.76 -42.75 1.57
CA SER A 279 1.80 -41.66 1.58
C SER A 279 2.62 -40.37 1.49
N THR A 280 2.58 -39.73 0.35
CA THR A 280 3.11 -38.39 0.17
C THR A 280 1.98 -37.41 0.45
N SER A 281 2.16 -36.55 1.47
CA SER A 281 1.25 -35.43 1.67
C SER A 281 1.33 -34.57 0.43
N HIS A 282 0.20 -34.18 -0.13
CA HIS A 282 0.24 -33.24 -1.25
C HIS A 282 -0.05 -31.87 -0.68
N ALA A 283 0.83 -30.91 -1.00
CA ALA A 283 0.59 -29.50 -0.73
C ALA A 283 -0.74 -29.09 -1.35
N THR A 284 -1.78 -28.90 -0.54
CA THR A 284 -3.00 -28.28 -1.03
C THR A 284 -2.74 -26.79 -1.08
N THR A 285 -2.53 -26.29 -2.30
CA THR A 285 -2.57 -24.86 -2.57
C THR A 285 -3.97 -24.36 -2.22
N ASN A 286 -4.09 -23.64 -1.12
CA ASN A 286 -5.28 -22.85 -0.87
C ASN A 286 -5.18 -21.67 -1.85
N GLY A 287 -5.98 -21.74 -2.91
CA GLY A 287 -6.12 -20.65 -3.87
C GLY A 287 -6.80 -19.43 -3.28
#